data_AF-R0EAB5-F1
#
_entry.id   AF-R0EAB5-F1
#
_cell.length_a   1.000
_cell.length_b   1.000
_cell.length_c   1.000
_cell.angle_alpha   90.00
_cell.angle_beta   90.00
_cell.angle_gamma   90.00
#
_symmetry.space_group_name_H-M   'P 1'
#
loop_
_entity.id
_entity.type
_entity.pdbx_description
1 polymer ?
#
loop_
_entity_poly.entity_id
_entity_poly.type
_entity_poly.pdbx_seq_one_letter_code
_entity_poly.pdbx_strand_id
1 'polypeptide(L)'
;MQEIEPPQHPPGSGPVLRAAQYVRMSTEHQQYSTENQGDKIREYADRRNIEIVRTYADEGKSGLNIGGRLALQQLIKDVESGAVDFKLVLVYDVSRWGRFQDADESAYYEYICRRAGIHVTYVAEQFENDGSPVSTIVKGVKRAMAGEYSRELSAKVFAGQCRLIELGFRQGGPAGYGLRRVLIDQSGSVKSELSRGEHKSLQTDRVILQPGPDAEVAVVNRIYRWFVDDNLTESEIAERLNTQGIRTDLGRDWTRATVREVLSNEKYIGNNVYNRRSFKLKKHRVVNGPDMWIKKEGAFEGIVPPELFYTAQGILRARAHRYTDDELIEKLRSLYQRHGYLSGLIIDETEGMPSAAAYAHRFGSLIRAYQTVGFTPDRDYQYLEVNQFLRRLHPEIVGQTERMIAEVGGVVERDPATDLLTVNREFTVSLVLARCQQLDNGRRRWKVRFDTSLAPDITVAVRLDDGNQAALDYYLLPRLDFGQPRIHLADHNGIEFECYHFDSLDYLYGMARRIRIRRAA
;
A
#
# COMPACT_ATOMS: atom_id res chain seq x y z
N MET A 1 32.73 18.75 -75.66
CA MET A 1 33.45 18.27 -74.47
C MET A 1 32.68 17.06 -73.97
N GLN A 2 33.26 15.87 -74.17
CA GLN A 2 32.69 14.62 -73.66
C GLN A 2 32.94 14.55 -72.16
N GLU A 3 31.87 14.38 -71.39
CA GLU A 3 31.92 14.04 -69.97
C GLU A 3 32.46 12.61 -69.83
N ILE A 4 33.48 12.47 -68.98
CA ILE A 4 34.13 11.20 -68.68
C ILE A 4 33.24 10.47 -67.66
N GLU A 5 32.49 9.47 -68.13
CA GLU A 5 31.82 8.51 -67.25
C GLU A 5 32.87 7.70 -66.46
N PRO A 6 32.65 7.44 -65.16
CA PRO A 6 33.51 6.55 -64.38
C PRO A 6 33.36 5.10 -64.89
N PRO A 7 34.43 4.28 -64.82
CA PRO A 7 34.44 2.96 -65.43
C PRO A 7 33.42 2.02 -64.78
N GLN A 8 32.52 1.47 -65.61
CA GLN A 8 31.67 0.35 -65.23
C GLN A 8 32.52 -0.93 -65.13
N HIS A 9 32.74 -1.43 -63.92
CA HIS A 9 33.33 -2.76 -63.72
C HIS A 9 32.31 -3.87 -64.04
N PRO A 10 32.73 -4.98 -64.67
CA PRO A 10 31.84 -6.10 -65.00
C PRO A 10 31.33 -6.80 -63.72
N PRO A 11 30.08 -7.31 -63.70
CA PRO A 11 29.57 -8.08 -62.58
C PRO A 11 30.05 -9.53 -62.70
N GLY A 12 30.90 -9.96 -61.77
CA GLY A 12 31.15 -11.38 -61.51
C GLY A 12 32.62 -11.76 -61.43
N SER A 13 33.04 -12.12 -60.20
CA SER A 13 34.14 -13.05 -59.82
C SER A 13 34.96 -12.58 -58.60
N GLY A 14 34.39 -11.76 -57.71
CA GLY A 14 34.92 -11.60 -56.34
C GLY A 14 34.28 -12.64 -55.41
N PRO A 15 34.96 -13.07 -54.33
CA PRO A 15 34.35 -13.94 -53.33
C PRO A 15 33.07 -13.29 -52.78
N VAL A 16 31.95 -14.02 -52.81
CA VAL A 16 30.67 -13.56 -52.28
C VAL A 16 30.83 -13.35 -50.77
N LEU A 17 30.65 -12.11 -50.32
CA LEU A 17 30.74 -11.77 -48.90
C LEU A 17 29.49 -12.27 -48.19
N ARG A 18 29.66 -13.11 -47.17
CA ARG A 18 28.54 -13.67 -46.41
C ARG A 18 28.24 -12.77 -45.20
N ALA A 19 26.96 -12.45 -45.01
CA ALA A 19 26.47 -11.56 -43.96
C ALA A 19 25.31 -12.17 -43.16
N ALA A 20 25.22 -11.83 -41.88
CA ALA A 20 23.98 -11.94 -41.13
C ALA A 20 23.22 -10.61 -41.19
N GLN A 21 21.89 -10.64 -41.14
CA GLN A 21 21.08 -9.44 -40.92
C GLN A 21 20.50 -9.42 -39.51
N TYR A 22 20.42 -8.22 -38.93
CA TYR A 22 19.74 -7.97 -37.67
C TYR A 22 18.63 -6.94 -37.85
N VAL A 23 17.39 -7.34 -37.57
CA VAL A 23 16.19 -6.50 -37.67
C VAL A 23 15.49 -6.41 -36.32
N ARG A 24 14.94 -5.23 -36.02
CA ARG A 24 14.22 -5.01 -34.75
C ARG A 24 13.01 -4.11 -34.92
N MET A 25 11.90 -4.50 -34.31
CA MET A 25 10.69 -3.66 -34.21
C MET A 25 10.53 -3.16 -32.77
N SER A 26 10.35 -1.85 -32.59
CA SER A 26 10.00 -1.26 -31.30
C SER A 26 8.51 -1.45 -31.04
N THR A 27 8.11 -1.68 -29.78
CA THR A 27 6.70 -1.70 -29.36
C THR A 27 5.96 -0.39 -29.62
N GLU A 28 6.69 0.72 -29.75
CA GLU A 28 6.10 2.06 -29.79
C GLU A 28 5.77 2.57 -31.20
N HIS A 29 6.34 1.99 -32.27
CA HIS A 29 6.18 2.51 -33.63
C HIS A 29 5.97 1.35 -34.64
N GLN A 30 4.74 1.20 -35.13
CA GLN A 30 4.37 0.25 -36.18
C GLN A 30 4.76 0.71 -37.61
N GLN A 31 5.49 1.82 -37.75
CA GLN A 31 5.73 2.46 -39.07
C GLN A 31 6.77 1.74 -39.94
N TYR A 32 7.61 0.87 -39.39
CA TYR A 32 8.60 0.10 -40.17
C TYR A 32 8.65 -1.34 -39.67
N SER A 33 7.90 -2.21 -40.34
CA SER A 33 7.93 -3.66 -40.12
C SER A 33 9.37 -4.20 -40.23
N THR A 34 9.63 -5.34 -39.58
CA THR A 34 10.88 -6.10 -39.75
C THR A 34 11.12 -6.46 -41.22
N GLU A 35 10.05 -6.68 -41.98
CA GLU A 35 10.06 -6.91 -43.43
C GLU A 35 10.62 -5.71 -44.20
N ASN A 36 10.09 -4.49 -44.00
CA ASN A 36 10.59 -3.30 -44.69
C ASN A 36 12.07 -3.02 -44.41
N GLN A 37 12.52 -3.34 -43.19
CA GLN A 37 13.95 -3.25 -42.83
C GLN A 37 14.77 -4.30 -43.58
N GLY A 38 14.27 -5.55 -43.61
CA GLY A 38 14.90 -6.65 -44.35
C GLY A 38 14.99 -6.37 -45.85
N ASP A 39 13.97 -5.76 -46.45
CA ASP A 39 13.97 -5.41 -47.88
C ASP A 39 15.04 -4.38 -48.21
N LYS A 40 15.22 -3.36 -47.36
CA LYS A 40 16.30 -2.37 -47.52
C LYS A 40 17.68 -2.98 -47.32
N ILE A 41 17.82 -3.91 -46.37
CA ILE A 41 19.06 -4.64 -46.14
C ILE A 41 19.39 -5.53 -47.36
N ARG A 42 18.39 -6.21 -47.93
CA ARG A 42 18.53 -7.05 -49.12
C ARG A 42 18.92 -6.23 -50.34
N GLU A 43 18.26 -5.10 -50.58
CA GLU A 43 18.61 -4.15 -51.64
C GLU A 43 20.08 -3.68 -51.53
N TYR A 44 20.56 -3.42 -50.32
CA TYR A 44 21.97 -3.07 -50.08
C TYR A 44 22.92 -4.23 -50.33
N ALA A 45 22.53 -5.45 -49.92
CA ALA A 45 23.32 -6.66 -50.09
C ALA A 45 23.46 -7.05 -51.57
N ASP A 46 22.37 -7.01 -52.33
CA ASP A 46 22.33 -7.33 -53.76
C ASP A 46 23.25 -6.40 -54.56
N ARG A 47 23.21 -5.09 -54.29
CA ARG A 47 24.07 -4.09 -54.95
C ARG A 47 25.58 -4.29 -54.70
N ARG A 48 25.95 -5.00 -53.63
CA ARG A 48 27.35 -5.20 -53.21
C ARG A 48 27.80 -6.66 -53.31
N ASN A 49 27.00 -7.52 -53.94
CA ASN A 49 27.28 -8.95 -54.07
C ASN A 49 27.52 -9.62 -52.70
N ILE A 50 26.67 -9.28 -51.71
CA ILE A 50 26.68 -9.83 -50.35
C ILE A 50 25.54 -10.84 -50.23
N GLU A 51 25.83 -12.05 -49.74
CA GLU A 51 24.83 -13.08 -49.46
C GLU A 51 24.39 -13.02 -48.00
N ILE A 52 23.08 -12.89 -47.74
CA ILE A 52 22.52 -12.94 -46.38
C ILE A 52 22.27 -14.39 -45.99
N VAL A 53 23.05 -14.92 -45.05
CA VAL A 53 23.04 -16.34 -44.67
C VAL A 53 22.30 -16.61 -43.36
N ARG A 54 22.08 -15.58 -42.54
CA ARG A 54 21.33 -15.68 -41.28
C ARG A 54 20.51 -14.42 -41.02
N THR A 55 19.38 -14.59 -40.33
CA THR A 55 18.50 -13.49 -39.91
C THR A 55 18.24 -13.58 -38.42
N TYR A 56 18.56 -12.50 -37.70
CA TYR A 56 18.26 -12.33 -36.29
C TYR A 56 17.19 -11.25 -36.15
N ALA A 57 16.00 -11.63 -35.66
CA ALA A 57 14.85 -10.73 -35.58
C ALA A 57 14.34 -10.58 -34.14
N ASP A 58 14.28 -9.33 -33.66
CA ASP A 58 13.67 -8.98 -32.37
C ASP A 58 12.39 -8.17 -32.58
N GLU A 59 11.23 -8.82 -32.47
CA GLU A 59 9.93 -8.19 -32.65
C GLU A 59 9.34 -7.65 -31.34
N GLY A 60 8.82 -6.42 -31.37
CA GLY A 60 8.24 -5.77 -30.20
C GLY A 60 9.22 -5.64 -29.03
N LYS A 61 10.50 -5.38 -29.30
CA LYS A 61 11.54 -5.24 -28.26
C LYS A 61 12.07 -3.82 -28.18
N SER A 62 12.18 -3.30 -26.96
CA SER A 62 12.77 -1.99 -26.69
C SER A 62 14.26 -1.94 -27.09
N GLY A 63 14.71 -0.79 -27.59
CA GLY A 63 16.12 -0.55 -27.90
C GLY A 63 16.94 -0.03 -26.72
N LEU A 64 16.33 0.13 -25.53
CA LEU A 64 16.92 0.78 -24.36
C LEU A 64 17.75 -0.16 -23.46
N ASN A 65 17.58 -1.47 -23.65
CA ASN A 65 18.27 -2.52 -22.91
C ASN A 65 18.44 -3.78 -23.78
N ILE A 66 19.40 -4.64 -23.43
CA ILE A 66 19.63 -5.90 -24.15
C ILE A 66 18.78 -7.05 -23.60
N GLY A 67 18.33 -6.98 -22.35
CA GLY A 67 17.75 -8.12 -21.62
C GLY A 67 16.55 -8.80 -22.31
N GLY A 68 15.77 -8.05 -23.09
CA GLY A 68 14.62 -8.59 -23.84
C GLY A 68 14.91 -8.95 -25.31
N ARG A 69 16.13 -8.73 -25.80
CA ARG A 69 16.53 -8.85 -27.20
C ARG A 69 17.24 -10.17 -27.45
N LEU A 70 16.47 -11.26 -27.43
CA LEU A 70 16.99 -12.62 -27.50
C LEU A 70 17.73 -12.88 -28.82
N ALA A 71 17.28 -12.31 -29.93
CA ALA A 71 17.96 -12.49 -31.22
C ALA A 71 19.30 -11.74 -31.26
N LEU A 72 19.38 -10.53 -30.68
CA LEU A 72 20.67 -9.84 -30.52
C LEU A 72 21.60 -10.61 -29.58
N GLN A 73 21.10 -11.10 -28.45
CA GLN A 73 21.91 -11.91 -27.53
C GLN A 73 22.44 -13.17 -28.21
N GLN A 74 21.60 -13.83 -29.01
CA GLN A 74 21.99 -15.02 -29.77
C GLN A 74 23.04 -14.68 -30.84
N LEU A 75 22.88 -13.56 -31.55
CA LEU A 75 23.88 -13.05 -32.50
C LEU A 75 25.24 -12.87 -31.81
N ILE A 76 25.26 -12.20 -30.66
CA ILE A 76 26.51 -11.97 -29.91
C ILE A 76 27.12 -13.28 -29.43
N LYS A 77 26.32 -14.22 -28.91
CA LYS A 77 26.80 -15.56 -28.52
C LYS A 77 27.38 -16.34 -29.69
N ASP A 78 26.72 -16.32 -30.84
CA ASP A 78 27.20 -17.00 -32.05
C ASP A 78 28.56 -16.42 -32.48
N VAL A 79 28.68 -15.09 -32.48
CA VAL A 79 29.93 -14.37 -32.75
C VAL A 79 31.04 -14.77 -31.76
N GLU A 80 30.75 -14.82 -30.47
CA GLU A 80 31.72 -15.18 -29.43
C GLU A 80 32.14 -16.65 -29.47
N SER A 81 31.26 -17.54 -29.96
CA SER A 81 31.57 -18.97 -30.13
C SER A 81 32.59 -19.24 -31.24
N GLY A 82 32.80 -18.27 -32.15
CA GLY A 82 33.69 -18.42 -33.30
C GLY A 82 33.16 -19.34 -34.42
N ALA A 83 31.96 -19.91 -34.29
CA ALA A 83 31.37 -20.87 -35.23
C ALA A 83 30.46 -20.21 -36.31
N VAL A 84 30.73 -18.94 -36.65
CA VAL A 84 29.92 -18.19 -37.62
C VAL A 84 30.51 -18.24 -39.02
N ASP A 85 29.63 -18.32 -40.01
CA ASP A 85 29.96 -18.46 -41.42
C ASP A 85 29.81 -17.16 -42.22
N PHE A 86 29.74 -16.02 -41.51
CA PHE A 86 29.59 -14.68 -42.05
C PHE A 86 30.67 -13.72 -41.49
N LYS A 87 31.01 -12.68 -42.25
CA LYS A 87 31.99 -11.63 -41.88
C LYS A 87 31.35 -10.26 -41.66
N LEU A 88 30.05 -10.13 -41.96
CA LEU A 88 29.30 -8.89 -41.87
C LEU A 88 28.01 -9.10 -41.07
N VAL A 89 27.62 -8.08 -40.30
CA VAL A 89 26.28 -7.96 -39.72
C VAL A 89 25.64 -6.72 -40.30
N LEU A 90 24.60 -6.88 -41.10
CA LEU A 90 23.85 -5.79 -41.70
C LEU A 90 22.69 -5.37 -40.79
N VAL A 91 22.63 -4.07 -40.50
CA VAL A 91 21.62 -3.45 -39.65
C VAL A 91 21.05 -2.27 -40.40
N TYR A 92 19.74 -2.02 -40.31
CA TYR A 92 19.14 -0.90 -41.03
C TYR A 92 19.72 0.46 -40.59
N ASP A 93 19.71 0.79 -39.30
CA ASP A 93 20.25 2.03 -38.75
C ASP A 93 20.85 1.83 -37.34
N VAL A 94 21.54 2.85 -36.81
CA VAL A 94 22.16 2.79 -35.46
C VAL A 94 21.12 2.54 -34.37
N SER A 95 19.89 3.01 -34.55
CA SER A 95 18.83 2.80 -33.57
C SER A 95 18.33 1.36 -33.48
N ARG A 96 18.41 0.59 -34.57
CA ARG A 96 18.09 -0.84 -34.56
C ARG A 96 19.12 -1.62 -33.77
N TRP A 97 20.40 -1.29 -33.90
CA TRP A 97 21.47 -1.88 -33.10
C TRP A 97 21.30 -1.59 -31.61
N GLY A 98 20.99 -0.36 -31.22
CA GLY A 98 20.54 -0.06 -29.86
C GLY A 98 20.55 1.42 -29.51
N ARG A 99 19.53 1.85 -28.78
CA ARG A 99 19.43 3.18 -28.18
C ARG A 99 19.70 3.06 -26.67
N PHE A 100 20.81 2.44 -26.31
CA PHE A 100 21.17 2.27 -24.92
C PHE A 100 21.35 3.65 -24.27
N GLN A 101 21.01 3.76 -22.98
CA GLN A 101 21.16 5.05 -22.28
C GLN A 101 22.64 5.42 -22.09
N ASP A 102 23.48 4.40 -21.96
CA ASP A 102 24.92 4.50 -22.06
C ASP A 102 25.33 4.16 -23.51
N ALA A 103 25.94 5.12 -24.19
CA ALA A 103 26.39 4.94 -25.56
C ALA A 103 27.50 3.87 -25.67
N ASP A 104 28.21 3.61 -24.57
CA ASP A 104 29.28 2.63 -24.51
C ASP A 104 28.76 1.19 -24.54
N GLU A 105 27.53 0.94 -24.07
CA GLU A 105 26.89 -0.38 -24.24
C GLU A 105 26.73 -0.73 -25.72
N SER A 106 26.27 0.23 -26.54
CA SER A 106 26.18 0.04 -27.99
C SER A 106 27.55 -0.22 -28.62
N ALA A 107 28.58 0.46 -28.11
CA ALA A 107 29.96 0.33 -28.57
C ALA A 107 30.54 -1.03 -28.21
N TYR A 108 30.26 -1.52 -27.02
CA TYR A 108 30.73 -2.80 -26.49
C TYR A 108 30.25 -3.98 -27.34
N TYR A 109 28.97 -4.05 -27.68
CA TYR A 109 28.46 -5.13 -28.54
C TYR A 109 29.03 -5.07 -29.96
N GLU A 110 29.24 -3.87 -30.51
CA GLU A 110 29.91 -3.71 -31.81
C GLU A 110 31.38 -4.12 -31.73
N TYR A 111 32.04 -3.82 -30.61
CA TYR A 111 33.42 -4.20 -30.34
C TYR A 111 33.58 -5.72 -30.24
N ILE A 112 32.65 -6.44 -29.61
CA ILE A 112 32.66 -7.92 -29.58
C ILE A 112 32.68 -8.48 -31.01
N CYS A 113 31.81 -7.97 -31.89
CA CYS A 113 31.79 -8.37 -33.30
C CYS A 113 33.12 -8.06 -33.99
N ARG A 114 33.63 -6.84 -33.82
CA ARG A 114 34.90 -6.41 -34.43
C ARG A 114 36.08 -7.27 -33.97
N ARG A 115 36.15 -7.60 -32.69
CA ARG A 115 37.19 -8.46 -32.11
C ARG A 115 37.18 -9.87 -32.70
N ALA A 116 36.00 -10.38 -33.08
CA ALA A 116 35.84 -11.65 -33.79
C ALA A 116 36.07 -11.52 -35.32
N GLY A 117 36.47 -10.36 -35.82
CA GLY A 117 36.68 -10.10 -37.24
C GLY A 117 35.39 -9.90 -38.04
N ILE A 118 34.29 -9.52 -37.38
CA ILE A 118 32.96 -9.34 -37.97
C ILE A 118 32.58 -7.86 -37.91
N HIS A 119 32.22 -7.29 -39.05
CA HIS A 119 31.93 -5.85 -39.16
C HIS A 119 30.42 -5.60 -39.15
N VAL A 120 29.96 -4.74 -38.23
CA VAL A 120 28.56 -4.28 -38.19
C VAL A 120 28.38 -3.10 -39.13
N THR A 121 27.52 -3.21 -40.14
CA THR A 121 27.31 -2.17 -41.16
C THR A 121 25.88 -1.63 -41.08
N TYR A 122 25.75 -0.31 -41.08
CA TYR A 122 24.46 0.39 -41.04
C TYR A 122 24.05 0.79 -42.47
N VAL A 123 22.95 0.22 -42.96
CA VAL A 123 22.54 0.28 -44.36
C VAL A 123 21.94 1.64 -44.75
N ALA A 124 21.25 2.31 -43.83
CA ALA A 124 20.60 3.60 -44.08
C ALA A 124 21.54 4.82 -43.86
N GLU A 125 22.76 4.61 -43.37
CA GLU A 125 23.70 5.69 -43.08
C GLU A 125 24.60 5.98 -44.30
N GLN A 126 24.82 7.26 -44.61
CA GLN A 126 25.57 7.70 -45.81
C GLN A 126 27.10 7.60 -45.68
N PHE A 127 27.62 7.00 -44.59
CA PHE A 127 29.06 6.84 -44.37
C PHE A 127 29.43 5.36 -44.35
N GLU A 128 30.51 5.01 -45.03
CA GLU A 128 31.05 3.66 -44.97
C GLU A 128 31.66 3.41 -43.58
N ASN A 129 31.36 2.25 -42.98
CA ASN A 129 31.96 1.84 -41.72
C ASN A 129 33.38 1.31 -41.95
N ASP A 130 34.26 2.21 -42.39
CA ASP A 130 35.64 1.96 -42.78
C ASP A 130 36.62 1.96 -41.59
N GLY A 131 36.14 2.28 -40.38
CA GLY A 131 36.98 2.42 -39.19
C GLY A 131 37.83 3.69 -39.18
N SER A 132 37.62 4.63 -40.10
CA SER A 132 38.30 5.92 -40.10
C SER A 132 38.01 6.72 -38.81
N PRO A 133 38.91 7.63 -38.42
CA PRO A 133 38.67 8.53 -37.30
C PRO A 133 37.37 9.33 -37.46
N VAL A 134 37.02 9.70 -38.70
CA VAL A 134 35.79 10.42 -39.03
C VAL A 134 34.56 9.55 -38.83
N SER A 135 34.54 8.31 -39.34
CA SER A 135 33.40 7.40 -39.15
C SER A 135 33.21 7.01 -37.67
N THR A 136 34.30 6.91 -36.90
CA THR A 136 34.26 6.67 -35.45
C THR A 136 33.64 7.83 -34.67
N ILE A 137 34.03 9.08 -34.99
CA ILE A 137 33.44 10.28 -34.38
C ILE A 137 31.96 10.41 -34.72
N VAL A 138 31.60 10.29 -36.00
CA VAL A 138 30.20 10.39 -36.46
C VAL A 138 29.32 9.34 -35.78
N LYS A 139 29.81 8.10 -35.63
CA LYS A 139 29.12 7.05 -34.86
C LYS A 139 28.96 7.39 -33.39
N GLY A 140 30.00 7.91 -32.74
CA GLY A 140 29.95 8.35 -31.35
C GLY A 140 28.85 9.39 -31.14
N VAL A 141 28.83 10.41 -32.00
CA VAL A 141 27.80 11.47 -32.01
C VAL A 141 26.41 10.87 -32.24
N LYS A 142 26.23 10.00 -33.25
CA LYS A 142 24.93 9.36 -33.53
C LYS A 142 24.42 8.48 -32.38
N ARG A 143 25.30 7.75 -31.70
CA ARG A 143 24.95 6.95 -30.51
C ARG A 143 24.52 7.83 -29.35
N ALA A 144 25.28 8.91 -29.08
CA ALA A 144 24.91 9.90 -28.08
C ALA A 144 23.54 10.53 -28.41
N MET A 145 23.34 10.97 -29.65
CA MET A 145 22.08 11.54 -30.14
C MET A 145 20.90 10.55 -30.05
N ALA A 146 21.13 9.26 -30.31
CA ALA A 146 20.08 8.25 -30.21
C ALA A 146 19.63 8.01 -28.75
N GLY A 147 20.55 8.09 -27.79
CA GLY A 147 20.25 8.10 -26.36
C GLY A 147 19.56 9.40 -25.91
N GLU A 148 20.02 10.55 -26.41
CA GLU A 148 19.45 11.87 -26.12
C GLU A 148 18.06 12.07 -26.70
N TYR A 149 17.78 11.54 -27.89
CA TYR A 149 16.47 11.61 -28.54
C TYR A 149 15.35 11.11 -27.61
N SER A 150 15.58 10.04 -26.85
CA SER A 150 14.59 9.51 -25.90
C SER A 150 14.35 10.47 -24.73
N ARG A 151 15.39 11.16 -24.26
CA ARG A 151 15.29 12.16 -23.19
C ARG A 151 14.60 13.43 -23.68
N GLU A 152 14.96 13.90 -24.87
CA GLU A 152 14.37 15.07 -25.51
C GLU A 152 12.90 14.83 -25.85
N LEU A 153 12.56 13.66 -26.39
CA LEU A 153 11.19 13.25 -26.63
C LEU A 153 10.39 13.22 -25.33
N SER A 154 10.95 12.64 -24.26
CA SER A 154 10.29 12.65 -22.95
C SER A 154 10.05 14.07 -22.43
N ALA A 155 10.99 15.00 -22.62
CA ALA A 155 10.82 16.39 -22.23
C ALA A 155 9.73 17.09 -23.05
N LYS A 156 9.70 16.87 -24.38
CA LYS A 156 8.67 17.41 -25.28
C LYS A 156 7.28 16.85 -24.96
N VAL A 157 7.16 15.54 -24.74
CA VAL A 157 5.89 14.91 -24.33
C VAL A 157 5.40 15.48 -23.01
N PHE A 158 6.29 15.59 -22.01
CA PHE A 158 5.95 16.18 -20.72
C PHE A 158 5.44 17.63 -20.87
N ALA A 159 6.17 18.47 -21.62
CA ALA A 159 5.74 19.84 -21.89
C ALA A 159 4.37 19.90 -22.58
N GLY A 160 4.12 19.03 -23.57
CA GLY A 160 2.81 18.90 -24.21
C GLY A 160 1.70 18.48 -23.25
N GLN A 161 1.97 17.54 -22.33
CA GLN A 161 1.01 17.14 -21.30
C GLN A 161 0.70 18.29 -20.33
N CYS A 162 1.71 19.03 -19.88
CA CYS A 162 1.53 20.22 -19.05
C CYS A 162 0.64 21.25 -19.76
N ARG A 163 0.92 21.53 -21.04
CA ARG A 163 0.11 22.46 -21.83
C ARG A 163 -1.35 22.03 -21.94
N LEU A 164 -1.62 20.74 -22.12
CA LEU A 164 -3.00 20.23 -22.18
C LEU A 164 -3.73 20.39 -20.84
N ILE A 165 -3.03 20.22 -19.72
CA ILE A 165 -3.60 20.45 -18.38
C ILE A 165 -3.93 21.93 -18.17
N GLU A 166 -3.06 22.85 -18.58
CA GLU A 166 -3.31 24.31 -18.53
C GLU A 166 -4.54 24.71 -19.35
N LEU A 167 -4.79 24.02 -20.47
CA LEU A 167 -5.98 24.19 -21.30
C LEU A 167 -7.25 23.54 -20.70
N GLY A 168 -7.13 22.84 -19.56
CA GLY A 168 -8.25 22.19 -18.87
C GLY A 168 -8.47 20.73 -19.25
N PHE A 169 -7.67 20.15 -20.14
CA PHE A 169 -7.81 18.76 -20.56
C PHE A 169 -7.11 17.80 -19.60
N ARG A 170 -7.60 16.57 -19.51
CA ARG A 170 -7.12 15.53 -18.59
C ARG A 170 -6.09 14.61 -19.26
N GLN A 171 -4.92 14.50 -18.62
CA GLN A 171 -3.82 13.65 -19.09
C GLN A 171 -3.73 12.28 -18.38
N GLY A 172 -4.89 11.68 -18.07
CA GLY A 172 -5.00 10.33 -17.51
C GLY A 172 -5.58 10.26 -16.10
N GLY A 173 -5.45 9.08 -15.48
CA GLY A 173 -6.02 8.77 -14.16
C GLY A 173 -7.53 8.51 -14.16
N PRO A 174 -8.06 7.88 -13.09
CA PRO A 174 -9.49 7.61 -12.96
C PRO A 174 -10.29 8.92 -12.79
N ALA A 175 -11.59 8.88 -13.10
CA ALA A 175 -12.50 9.99 -12.80
C ALA A 175 -12.64 10.17 -11.27
N GLY A 176 -12.93 9.07 -10.58
CA GLY A 176 -13.35 9.04 -9.19
C GLY A 176 -14.87 8.99 -9.05
N TYR A 177 -15.32 8.58 -7.88
CA TYR A 177 -16.74 8.45 -7.54
C TYR A 177 -17.50 9.77 -7.76
N GLY A 178 -18.65 9.74 -8.44
CA GLY A 178 -19.43 10.95 -8.76
C GLY A 178 -18.93 11.77 -9.95
N LEU A 179 -17.87 11.33 -10.64
CA LEU A 179 -17.34 11.99 -11.84
C LEU A 179 -17.25 11.00 -13.01
N ARG A 180 -17.26 11.51 -14.24
CA ARG A 180 -17.09 10.72 -15.48
C ARG A 180 -16.01 11.29 -16.38
N ARG A 181 -15.32 10.41 -17.11
CA ARG A 181 -14.37 10.80 -18.16
C ARG A 181 -15.12 10.92 -19.47
N VAL A 182 -14.96 12.03 -20.17
CA VAL A 182 -15.67 12.29 -21.41
C VAL A 182 -14.70 12.65 -22.51
N LEU A 183 -14.92 12.08 -23.68
CA LEU A 183 -14.23 12.42 -24.90
C LEU A 183 -14.92 13.62 -25.56
N ILE A 184 -14.14 14.65 -25.88
CA ILE A 184 -14.57 15.80 -26.67
C ILE A 184 -13.72 15.91 -27.95
N ASP A 185 -14.31 16.42 -29.01
CA ASP A 185 -13.61 16.71 -30.26
C ASP A 185 -12.82 18.03 -30.21
N GLN A 186 -12.28 18.46 -31.35
CA GLN A 186 -11.52 19.70 -31.48
C GLN A 186 -12.37 20.97 -31.32
N SER A 187 -13.67 20.89 -31.56
CA SER A 187 -14.64 21.98 -31.35
C SER A 187 -15.12 22.09 -29.90
N GLY A 188 -14.80 21.08 -29.07
CA GLY A 188 -15.26 20.95 -27.69
C GLY A 188 -16.60 20.22 -27.55
N SER A 189 -17.13 19.67 -28.64
CA SER A 189 -18.39 18.92 -28.60
C SER A 189 -18.20 17.55 -27.95
N VAL A 190 -19.14 17.16 -27.08
CA VAL A 190 -19.13 15.88 -26.38
C VAL A 190 -19.38 14.73 -27.36
N LYS A 191 -18.51 13.73 -27.35
CA LYS A 191 -18.63 12.52 -28.18
C LYS A 191 -19.21 11.36 -27.38
N SER A 192 -18.48 10.90 -26.37
CA SER A 192 -18.86 9.72 -25.59
C SER A 192 -18.19 9.72 -24.22
N GLU A 193 -18.81 9.01 -23.27
CA GLU A 193 -18.15 8.66 -22.01
C GLU A 193 -17.06 7.62 -22.26
N LEU A 194 -15.99 7.67 -21.46
CA LEU A 194 -14.90 6.71 -21.47
C LEU A 194 -14.92 5.87 -20.19
N SER A 195 -15.15 4.58 -20.36
CA SER A 195 -15.06 3.60 -19.30
C SER A 195 -13.61 3.44 -18.80
N ARG A 196 -13.46 2.75 -17.67
CA ARG A 196 -12.13 2.47 -17.11
C ARG A 196 -11.32 1.60 -18.07
N GLY A 197 -10.10 2.06 -18.39
CA GLY A 197 -9.22 1.37 -19.34
C GLY A 197 -9.41 1.81 -20.79
N GLU A 198 -10.47 2.57 -21.10
CA GLU A 198 -10.65 3.13 -22.43
C GLU A 198 -9.80 4.39 -22.64
N HIS A 199 -9.29 4.50 -23.87
CA HIS A 199 -8.40 5.56 -24.32
C HIS A 199 -8.98 6.19 -25.58
N LYS A 200 -8.63 7.47 -25.81
CA LYS A 200 -9.00 8.15 -27.06
C LYS A 200 -8.35 7.46 -28.25
N SER A 201 -9.12 7.26 -29.32
CA SER A 201 -8.63 6.66 -30.57
C SER A 201 -7.90 7.68 -31.45
N LEU A 202 -8.36 8.94 -31.44
CA LEU A 202 -7.75 10.02 -32.22
C LEU A 202 -6.87 10.90 -31.33
N GLN A 203 -5.68 11.27 -31.83
CA GLN A 203 -4.78 12.16 -31.08
C GLN A 203 -5.37 13.56 -30.87
N THR A 204 -6.23 14.01 -31.79
CA THR A 204 -6.88 15.32 -31.78
C THR A 204 -7.97 15.44 -30.72
N ASP A 205 -8.57 14.33 -30.31
CA ASP A 205 -9.60 14.33 -29.28
C ASP A 205 -8.98 14.67 -27.91
N ARG A 206 -9.80 15.22 -27.02
CA ARG A 206 -9.43 15.58 -25.65
C ARG A 206 -10.32 14.87 -24.67
N VAL A 207 -9.84 14.73 -23.44
CA VAL A 207 -10.60 14.13 -22.36
C VAL A 207 -10.82 15.18 -21.29
N ILE A 208 -12.05 15.30 -20.80
CA ILE A 208 -12.40 16.14 -19.65
C ILE A 208 -13.04 15.28 -18.56
N LEU A 209 -13.27 15.88 -17.39
CA LEU A 209 -14.19 15.33 -16.40
C LEU A 209 -15.52 16.06 -16.47
N GLN A 210 -16.59 15.37 -16.12
CA GLN A 210 -17.91 15.97 -15.90
C GLN A 210 -18.57 15.34 -14.66
N PRO A 211 -19.60 15.99 -14.09
CA PRO A 211 -20.47 15.38 -13.09
C PRO A 211 -21.01 14.02 -13.57
N GLY A 212 -20.95 13.02 -12.68
CA GLY A 212 -21.56 11.71 -12.91
C GLY A 212 -23.04 11.70 -12.56
N PRO A 213 -23.63 10.51 -12.34
CA PRO A 213 -25.03 10.38 -11.94
C PRO A 213 -25.34 11.17 -10.65
N ASP A 214 -26.50 11.83 -10.63
CA ASP A 214 -26.94 12.68 -9.52
C ASP A 214 -26.89 11.97 -8.17
N ALA A 215 -27.20 10.67 -8.13
CA ALA A 215 -27.12 9.85 -6.92
C ALA A 215 -25.69 9.76 -6.36
N GLU A 216 -24.68 9.59 -7.23
CA GLU A 216 -23.27 9.55 -6.80
C GLU A 216 -22.80 10.94 -6.35
N VAL A 217 -23.18 11.98 -7.10
CA VAL A 217 -22.89 13.39 -6.77
C VAL A 217 -23.48 13.79 -5.41
N ALA A 218 -24.72 13.36 -5.14
CA ALA A 218 -25.38 13.59 -3.86
C ALA A 218 -24.65 12.90 -2.71
N VAL A 219 -24.12 11.68 -2.93
CA VAL A 219 -23.30 10.98 -1.94
C VAL A 219 -21.99 11.71 -1.68
N VAL A 220 -21.30 12.22 -2.71
CA VAL A 220 -20.08 13.03 -2.52
C VAL A 220 -20.38 14.26 -1.66
N ASN A 221 -21.43 15.02 -1.99
CA ASN A 221 -21.82 16.18 -1.18
C ASN A 221 -22.18 15.80 0.26
N ARG A 222 -22.83 14.65 0.46
CA ARG A 222 -23.14 14.12 1.79
C ARG A 222 -21.88 13.77 2.58
N ILE A 223 -20.86 13.19 1.94
CA ILE A 223 -19.55 12.93 2.56
C ILE A 223 -18.93 14.24 3.08
N TYR A 224 -18.96 15.30 2.29
CA TYR A 224 -18.43 16.60 2.71
C TYR A 224 -19.23 17.20 3.88
N ARG A 225 -20.57 17.18 3.83
CA ARG A 225 -21.40 17.68 4.94
C ARG A 225 -21.20 16.89 6.23
N TRP A 226 -21.19 15.56 6.16
CA TRP A 226 -20.88 14.71 7.31
C TRP A 226 -19.49 15.00 7.91
N PHE A 227 -18.52 15.33 7.06
CA PHE A 227 -17.18 15.66 7.53
C PHE A 227 -17.08 17.06 8.15
N VAL A 228 -17.75 18.06 7.54
CA VAL A 228 -17.65 19.47 7.92
C VAL A 228 -18.66 19.84 9.01
N ASP A 229 -19.93 19.49 8.81
CA ASP A 229 -21.05 19.91 9.65
C ASP A 229 -21.21 18.96 10.85
N ASP A 230 -21.16 17.64 10.61
CA ASP A 230 -21.33 16.61 11.65
C ASP A 230 -19.99 16.21 12.32
N ASN A 231 -18.87 16.79 11.87
CA ASN A 231 -17.52 16.54 12.37
C ASN A 231 -17.05 15.07 12.37
N LEU A 232 -17.67 14.20 11.55
CA LEU A 232 -17.33 12.77 11.50
C LEU A 232 -15.90 12.53 11.01
N THR A 233 -15.31 11.42 11.44
CA THR A 233 -14.02 10.94 10.93
C THR A 233 -14.16 10.26 9.57
N GLU A 234 -13.06 10.18 8.80
CA GLU A 234 -13.09 9.49 7.52
C GLU A 234 -13.45 7.99 7.65
N SER A 235 -13.20 7.37 8.83
CA SER A 235 -13.56 5.99 9.13
C SER A 235 -15.06 5.82 9.40
N GLU A 236 -15.66 6.68 10.21
CA GLU A 236 -17.10 6.64 10.52
C GLU A 236 -17.94 6.90 9.26
N ILE A 237 -17.49 7.82 8.40
CA ILE A 237 -18.12 8.06 7.10
C ILE A 237 -18.06 6.80 6.23
N ALA A 238 -16.91 6.11 6.18
CA ALA A 238 -16.76 4.88 5.41
C ALA A 238 -17.69 3.77 5.93
N GLU A 239 -17.75 3.56 7.25
CA GLU A 239 -18.64 2.59 7.88
C GLU A 239 -20.12 2.91 7.61
N ARG A 240 -20.51 4.19 7.70
CA ARG A 240 -21.87 4.65 7.41
C ARG A 240 -22.27 4.39 5.96
N LEU A 241 -21.38 4.64 5.00
CA LEU A 241 -21.62 4.34 3.58
C LEU A 241 -21.78 2.83 3.33
N ASN A 242 -20.90 2.02 3.94
CA ASN A 242 -20.93 0.57 3.79
C ASN A 242 -22.20 -0.04 4.42
N THR A 243 -22.62 0.48 5.58
CA THR A 243 -23.88 0.09 6.24
C THR A 243 -25.10 0.40 5.37
N GLN A 244 -25.05 1.48 4.58
CA GLN A 244 -26.09 1.83 3.62
C GLN A 244 -26.01 1.03 2.31
N GLY A 245 -25.04 0.11 2.17
CA GLY A 245 -24.83 -0.69 0.96
C GLY A 245 -24.26 0.09 -0.23
N ILE A 246 -23.79 1.32 -0.02
CA ILE A 246 -23.23 2.16 -1.09
C ILE A 246 -21.81 1.69 -1.39
N ARG A 247 -21.54 1.32 -2.65
CA ARG A 247 -20.21 0.90 -3.12
C ARG A 247 -19.48 2.03 -3.84
N THR A 248 -18.16 1.95 -3.89
CA THR A 248 -17.31 2.86 -4.67
C THR A 248 -17.48 2.64 -6.19
N ASP A 249 -16.88 3.51 -7.01
CA ASP A 249 -16.85 3.42 -8.48
C ASP A 249 -16.14 2.16 -9.00
N LEU A 250 -15.44 1.45 -8.11
CA LEU A 250 -14.80 0.17 -8.38
C LEU A 250 -15.59 -1.03 -7.86
N GLY A 251 -16.82 -0.83 -7.36
CA GLY A 251 -17.64 -1.88 -6.75
C GLY A 251 -17.11 -2.38 -5.41
N ARG A 252 -16.24 -1.63 -4.74
CA ARG A 252 -15.61 -2.00 -3.45
C ARG A 252 -16.25 -1.26 -2.28
N ASP A 253 -16.09 -1.81 -1.08
CA ASP A 253 -16.40 -1.08 0.16
C ASP A 253 -15.56 0.18 0.31
N TRP A 254 -16.15 1.17 0.96
CA TRP A 254 -15.49 2.40 1.36
C TRP A 254 -14.49 2.10 2.48
N THR A 255 -13.34 2.75 2.38
CA THR A 255 -12.31 2.73 3.41
C THR A 255 -12.02 4.16 3.85
N ARG A 256 -11.40 4.29 5.02
CA ARG A 256 -10.83 5.55 5.51
C ARG A 256 -9.97 6.25 4.45
N ALA A 257 -9.20 5.49 3.66
CA ALA A 257 -8.33 6.04 2.63
C ALA A 257 -9.10 6.57 1.41
N THR A 258 -10.14 5.87 0.96
CA THR A 258 -10.95 6.30 -0.20
C THR A 258 -11.81 7.51 0.15
N VAL A 259 -12.38 7.57 1.36
CA VAL A 259 -13.07 8.78 1.86
C VAL A 259 -12.10 9.96 1.92
N ARG A 260 -10.89 9.77 2.44
CA ARG A 260 -9.86 10.81 2.46
C ARG A 260 -9.47 11.28 1.06
N GLU A 261 -9.40 10.38 0.08
CA GLU A 261 -9.16 10.76 -1.32
C GLU A 261 -10.29 11.65 -1.86
N VAL A 262 -11.55 11.34 -1.53
CA VAL A 262 -12.69 12.20 -1.87
C VAL A 262 -12.48 13.59 -1.27
N LEU A 263 -12.30 13.68 0.04
CA LEU A 263 -12.19 14.94 0.77
C LEU A 263 -10.98 15.81 0.37
N SER A 264 -9.90 15.21 -0.16
CA SER A 264 -8.63 15.89 -0.45
C SER A 264 -8.36 16.21 -1.91
N ASN A 265 -9.08 15.63 -2.86
CA ASN A 265 -8.76 15.78 -4.27
C ASN A 265 -9.51 16.97 -4.89
N GLU A 266 -8.78 17.98 -5.35
CA GLU A 266 -9.36 19.21 -5.92
C GLU A 266 -10.21 18.99 -7.20
N LYS A 267 -10.19 17.79 -7.78
CA LYS A 267 -11.11 17.45 -8.89
C LYS A 267 -12.58 17.63 -8.50
N TYR A 268 -12.93 17.48 -7.22
CA TYR A 268 -14.31 17.62 -6.77
C TYR A 268 -14.83 19.06 -6.84
N ILE A 269 -13.92 20.05 -6.89
CA ILE A 269 -14.22 21.47 -7.11
C ILE A 269 -13.93 21.92 -8.56
N GLY A 270 -13.73 20.98 -9.48
CA GLY A 270 -13.49 21.29 -10.90
C GLY A 270 -12.05 21.57 -11.28
N ASN A 271 -11.08 21.38 -10.37
CA ASN A 271 -9.67 21.67 -10.68
C ASN A 271 -8.96 20.45 -11.26
N ASN A 272 -8.16 20.66 -12.31
CA ASN A 272 -7.20 19.68 -12.78
C ASN A 272 -5.83 19.95 -12.16
N VAL A 273 -5.24 18.93 -11.53
CA VAL A 273 -3.89 19.00 -10.96
C VAL A 273 -3.06 17.85 -11.49
N TYR A 274 -1.93 18.17 -12.10
CA TYR A 274 -0.99 17.24 -12.71
C TYR A 274 0.39 17.30 -12.06
N ASN A 275 1.22 16.31 -12.39
CA ASN A 275 2.61 16.24 -11.94
C ASN A 275 2.77 16.15 -10.40
N ARG A 276 1.81 15.55 -9.68
CA ARG A 276 1.98 15.24 -8.24
C ARG A 276 3.06 14.19 -7.96
N ARG A 277 3.28 13.30 -8.93
CA ARG A 277 4.35 12.28 -8.93
C ARG A 277 4.95 12.22 -10.31
N SER A 278 6.26 12.02 -10.39
CA SER A 278 6.96 11.82 -11.66
C SER A 278 7.72 10.50 -11.66
N PHE A 279 7.77 9.84 -12.82
CA PHE A 279 8.56 8.63 -13.04
C PHE A 279 9.26 8.77 -14.38
N LYS A 280 10.52 9.18 -14.35
CA LYS A 280 11.36 9.37 -15.54
C LYS A 280 12.10 8.07 -15.86
N LEU A 281 12.43 7.86 -17.12
CA LEU A 281 13.07 6.63 -17.60
C LEU A 281 14.33 6.29 -16.78
N LYS A 282 14.37 5.07 -16.22
CA LYS A 282 15.43 4.55 -15.31
C LYS A 282 15.69 5.40 -14.05
N LYS A 283 14.78 6.31 -13.66
CA LYS A 283 14.84 7.05 -12.39
C LYS A 283 13.76 6.54 -11.43
N HIS A 284 14.01 6.64 -10.13
CA HIS A 284 13.00 6.30 -9.14
C HIS A 284 11.78 7.22 -9.24
N ARG A 285 10.63 6.70 -8.82
CA ARG A 285 9.40 7.47 -8.72
C ARG A 285 9.55 8.52 -7.62
N VAL A 286 9.34 9.78 -7.95
CA VAL A 286 9.44 10.93 -7.03
C VAL A 286 8.06 11.49 -6.74
N VAL A 287 7.80 11.85 -5.49
CA VAL A 287 6.64 12.67 -5.10
C VAL A 287 7.07 14.12 -5.22
N ASN A 288 6.36 14.89 -6.06
CA ASN A 288 6.74 16.25 -6.38
C ASN A 288 6.09 17.24 -5.41
N GLY A 289 6.83 18.28 -5.02
CA GLY A 289 6.33 19.39 -4.24
C GLY A 289 5.25 20.21 -4.98
N PRO A 290 4.40 20.95 -4.26
CA PRO A 290 3.33 21.76 -4.84
C PRO A 290 3.79 22.81 -5.86
N ASP A 291 5.03 23.28 -5.75
CA ASP A 291 5.70 24.21 -6.68
C ASP A 291 5.85 23.63 -8.10
N MET A 292 5.92 22.31 -8.22
CA MET A 292 5.99 21.61 -9.50
C MET A 292 4.62 21.16 -10.03
N TRP A 293 3.54 21.40 -9.29
CA TRP A 293 2.20 20.97 -9.71
C TRP A 293 1.67 21.90 -10.80
N ILE A 294 1.24 21.31 -11.91
CA ILE A 294 0.55 22.06 -12.96
C ILE A 294 -0.93 22.01 -12.63
N LYS A 295 -1.52 23.18 -12.38
CA LYS A 295 -2.90 23.32 -11.93
C LYS A 295 -3.69 24.19 -12.90
N LYS A 296 -4.88 23.73 -13.26
CA LYS A 296 -5.92 24.54 -13.92
C LYS A 296 -7.15 24.54 -13.03
N GLU A 297 -7.48 25.71 -12.51
CA GLU A 297 -8.71 25.95 -11.74
C GLU A 297 -9.91 26.06 -12.67
N GLY A 298 -11.06 25.53 -12.22
CA GLY A 298 -12.29 25.53 -13.03
C GLY A 298 -12.11 24.88 -14.40
N ALA A 299 -11.33 23.80 -14.47
CA ALA A 299 -11.11 23.06 -15.71
C ALA A 299 -12.39 22.37 -16.22
N PHE A 300 -13.31 22.06 -15.31
CA PHE A 300 -14.63 21.49 -15.58
C PHE A 300 -15.58 21.84 -14.43
N GLU A 301 -16.86 21.52 -14.59
CA GLU A 301 -17.88 21.72 -13.55
C GLU A 301 -17.59 20.84 -12.33
N GLY A 302 -17.27 21.49 -11.20
CA GLY A 302 -17.10 20.82 -9.91
C GLY A 302 -18.43 20.35 -9.34
N ILE A 303 -18.40 19.23 -8.61
CA ILE A 303 -19.59 18.66 -7.97
C ILE A 303 -19.71 19.04 -6.49
N VAL A 304 -18.72 19.74 -5.95
CA VAL A 304 -18.68 20.24 -4.57
C VAL A 304 -18.39 21.73 -4.59
N PRO A 305 -19.10 22.55 -3.78
CA PRO A 305 -18.79 23.96 -3.62
C PRO A 305 -17.34 24.19 -3.12
N PRO A 306 -16.58 25.13 -3.70
CA PRO A 306 -15.20 25.41 -3.27
C PRO A 306 -15.05 25.72 -1.78
N GLU A 307 -15.98 26.46 -1.20
CA GLU A 307 -16.02 26.77 0.23
C GLU A 307 -16.03 25.51 1.10
N LEU A 308 -16.89 24.54 0.79
CA LEU A 308 -17.03 23.30 1.53
C LEU A 308 -15.75 22.44 1.43
N PHE A 309 -15.13 22.43 0.25
CA PHE A 309 -13.85 21.77 0.04
C PHE A 309 -12.72 22.39 0.87
N TYR A 310 -12.58 23.72 0.84
CA TYR A 310 -11.51 24.40 1.57
C TYR A 310 -11.71 24.31 3.09
N THR A 311 -12.95 24.32 3.58
CA THR A 311 -13.26 24.03 4.99
C THR A 311 -12.80 22.61 5.37
N ALA A 312 -13.12 21.61 4.55
CA ALA A 312 -12.64 20.25 4.76
C ALA A 312 -11.10 20.16 4.72
N GLN A 313 -10.42 20.90 3.84
CA GLN A 313 -8.95 20.99 3.83
C GLN A 313 -8.40 21.59 5.13
N GLY A 314 -9.05 22.64 5.66
CA GLY A 314 -8.70 23.24 6.95
C GLY A 314 -8.77 22.23 8.09
N ILE A 315 -9.88 21.50 8.19
CA ILE A 315 -10.07 20.44 9.19
C ILE A 315 -9.01 19.33 9.02
N LEU A 316 -8.76 18.87 7.79
CA LEU A 316 -7.76 17.84 7.51
C LEU A 316 -6.35 18.30 7.90
N ARG A 317 -5.99 19.56 7.65
CA ARG A 317 -4.68 20.12 8.05
C ARG A 317 -4.56 20.26 9.57
N ALA A 318 -5.60 20.75 10.23
CA ALA A 318 -5.66 20.84 11.69
C ALA A 318 -5.51 19.45 12.34
N ARG A 319 -6.22 18.44 11.83
CA ARG A 319 -6.11 17.04 12.30
C ARG A 319 -4.78 16.38 11.91
N ALA A 320 -4.13 16.83 10.83
CA ALA A 320 -2.82 16.32 10.41
C ALA A 320 -1.65 16.98 11.13
N HIS A 321 -1.89 18.05 11.91
CA HIS A 321 -0.88 18.65 12.76
C HIS A 321 -0.45 17.62 13.81
N ARG A 322 0.73 17.06 13.61
CA ARG A 322 1.37 16.18 14.57
C ARG A 322 2.01 17.06 15.63
N TYR A 323 1.39 17.11 16.79
CA TYR A 323 2.00 17.76 17.93
C TYR A 323 3.36 17.11 18.23
N THR A 324 4.37 17.93 18.44
CA THR A 324 5.61 17.49 19.06
C THR A 324 5.35 17.16 20.53
N ASP A 325 6.28 16.43 21.16
CA ASP A 325 6.15 16.12 22.59
C ASP A 325 6.11 17.43 23.41
N ASP A 326 6.92 18.42 23.03
CA ASP A 326 6.96 19.72 23.69
C ASP A 326 5.63 20.49 23.57
N GLU A 327 5.00 20.48 22.38
CA GLU A 327 3.70 21.12 22.18
C GLU A 327 2.59 20.47 23.02
N LEU A 328 2.62 19.13 23.14
CA LEU A 328 1.68 18.40 23.99
C LEU A 328 1.89 18.72 25.47
N ILE A 329 3.14 18.71 25.93
CA ILE A 329 3.51 19.02 27.32
C ILE A 329 3.10 20.46 27.65
N GLU A 330 3.36 21.42 26.77
CA GLU A 330 3.03 22.84 27.02
C GLU A 330 1.51 23.08 27.10
N LYS A 331 0.75 22.43 26.21
CA LYS A 331 -0.72 22.46 26.27
C LYS A 331 -1.26 21.88 27.58
N LEU A 332 -0.70 20.75 28.00
CA LEU A 332 -1.10 20.07 29.24
C LEU A 332 -0.69 20.88 30.48
N ARG A 333 0.46 21.57 30.43
CA ARG A 333 0.95 22.50 31.46
C ARG A 333 0.03 23.72 31.57
N SER A 334 -0.34 24.31 30.45
CA SER A 334 -1.28 25.44 30.39
C SER A 334 -2.64 25.05 30.98
N LEU A 335 -3.13 23.85 30.66
CA LEU A 335 -4.38 23.33 31.21
C LEU A 335 -4.28 23.14 32.73
N TYR A 336 -3.17 22.57 33.21
CA TYR A 336 -2.92 22.36 34.64
C TYR A 336 -2.86 23.68 35.41
N GLN A 337 -2.16 24.68 34.88
CA GLN A 337 -2.07 26.02 35.48
C GLN A 337 -3.44 26.71 35.57
N ARG A 338 -4.35 26.45 34.62
CA ARG A 338 -5.68 27.06 34.59
C ARG A 338 -6.66 26.40 35.57
N HIS A 339 -6.66 25.08 35.65
CA HIS A 339 -7.66 24.32 36.41
C HIS A 339 -7.17 23.83 37.78
N GLY A 340 -5.86 23.78 38.02
CA GLY A 340 -5.26 23.29 39.25
C GLY A 340 -5.26 21.76 39.40
N TYR A 341 -5.86 21.03 38.46
CA TYR A 341 -5.85 19.57 38.36
C TYR A 341 -6.03 19.13 36.90
N LEU A 342 -5.69 17.87 36.59
CA LEU A 342 -5.89 17.27 35.28
C LEU A 342 -6.75 16.00 35.38
N SER A 343 -7.63 15.82 34.40
CA SER A 343 -8.38 14.58 34.20
C SER A 343 -8.57 14.35 32.70
N GLY A 344 -8.85 13.10 32.30
CA GLY A 344 -9.14 12.79 30.90
C GLY A 344 -10.36 13.57 30.38
N LEU A 345 -11.38 13.71 31.24
CA LEU A 345 -12.59 14.46 30.95
C LEU A 345 -12.30 15.94 30.65
N ILE A 346 -11.48 16.60 31.49
CA ILE A 346 -11.13 18.02 31.27
C ILE A 346 -10.31 18.20 30.01
N ILE A 347 -9.43 17.25 29.68
CA ILE A 347 -8.68 17.28 28.42
C ILE A 347 -9.62 17.21 27.22
N ASP A 348 -10.56 16.26 27.25
CA ASP A 348 -11.49 16.03 26.13
C ASP A 348 -12.55 17.15 26.00
N GLU A 349 -12.94 17.79 27.11
CA GLU A 349 -13.88 18.93 27.12
C GLU A 349 -13.22 20.28 26.79
N THR A 350 -11.88 20.36 26.81
CA THR A 350 -11.17 21.61 26.51
C THR A 350 -11.02 21.81 25.00
N GLU A 351 -11.61 22.88 24.48
CA GLU A 351 -11.50 23.24 23.08
C GLU A 351 -10.04 23.47 22.65
N GLY A 352 -9.62 22.86 21.54
CA GLY A 352 -8.25 22.97 21.02
C GLY A 352 -7.21 22.09 21.74
N MET A 353 -7.63 21.21 22.65
CA MET A 353 -6.79 20.14 23.22
C MET A 353 -6.81 18.87 22.35
N PRO A 354 -5.67 18.19 22.21
CA PRO A 354 -5.64 16.79 21.77
C PRO A 354 -6.38 15.90 22.77
N SER A 355 -7.08 14.88 22.29
CA SER A 355 -7.81 13.95 23.17
C SER A 355 -6.92 13.29 24.23
N ALA A 356 -7.50 12.91 25.36
CA ALA A 356 -6.83 12.15 26.41
C ALA A 356 -6.23 10.84 25.85
N ALA A 357 -6.89 10.21 24.88
CA ALA A 357 -6.37 9.03 24.19
C ALA A 357 -5.09 9.33 23.40
N ALA A 358 -4.98 10.50 22.76
CA ALA A 358 -3.77 10.91 22.04
C ALA A 358 -2.59 11.11 23.00
N TYR A 359 -2.82 11.74 24.16
CA TYR A 359 -1.81 11.87 25.22
C TYR A 359 -1.40 10.50 25.76
N ALA A 360 -2.36 9.62 26.07
CA ALA A 360 -2.08 8.29 26.57
C ALA A 360 -1.27 7.44 25.57
N HIS A 361 -1.62 7.50 24.28
CA HIS A 361 -0.88 6.79 23.23
C HIS A 361 0.54 7.35 23.06
N ARG A 362 0.70 8.68 23.11
CA ARG A 362 2.01 9.34 22.89
C ARG A 362 2.98 9.11 24.05
N PHE A 363 2.52 9.24 25.29
CA PHE A 363 3.35 9.11 26.50
C PHE A 363 3.25 7.72 27.16
N GLY A 364 2.55 6.78 26.52
CA GLY A 364 2.30 5.41 26.99
C GLY A 364 1.21 5.28 28.06
N SER A 365 0.85 6.37 28.77
CA SER A 365 -0.34 6.45 29.60
C SER A 365 -0.67 7.91 29.93
N LEU A 366 -1.91 8.16 30.35
CA LEU A 366 -2.34 9.50 30.75
C LEU A 366 -1.61 9.99 32.02
N ILE A 367 -1.26 9.09 32.94
CA ILE A 367 -0.43 9.42 34.11
C ILE A 367 0.95 9.90 33.71
N ARG A 368 1.61 9.17 32.79
CA ARG A 368 2.92 9.58 32.30
C ARG A 368 2.85 10.93 31.62
N ALA A 369 1.77 11.21 30.89
CA ALA A 369 1.52 12.54 30.36
C ALA A 369 1.41 13.59 31.49
N TYR A 370 0.67 13.32 32.57
CA TYR A 370 0.53 14.23 33.72
C TYR A 370 1.85 14.49 34.47
N GLN A 371 2.67 13.45 34.62
CA GLN A 371 3.97 13.55 35.26
C GLN A 371 4.93 14.49 34.51
N THR A 372 4.79 14.61 33.18
CA THR A 372 5.62 15.54 32.39
C THR A 372 5.42 17.01 32.77
N VAL A 373 4.29 17.35 33.41
CA VAL A 373 4.00 18.71 33.89
C VAL A 373 3.99 18.82 35.41
N GLY A 374 4.48 17.78 36.11
CA GLY A 374 4.56 17.75 37.56
C GLY A 374 3.22 17.56 38.27
N PHE A 375 2.17 17.10 37.57
CA PHE A 375 0.89 16.77 38.19
C PHE A 375 0.83 15.28 38.54
N THR A 376 0.52 14.98 39.81
CA THR A 376 0.26 13.63 40.30
C THR A 376 -1.15 13.60 40.88
N PRO A 377 -2.10 12.84 40.31
CA PRO A 377 -3.49 12.82 40.77
C PRO A 377 -3.65 12.26 42.20
N ASP A 378 -4.42 12.95 43.06
CA ASP A 378 -4.61 12.59 44.48
C ASP A 378 -5.57 11.41 44.74
N ARG A 379 -6.43 11.04 43.77
CA ARG A 379 -7.30 9.86 43.90
C ARG A 379 -7.41 9.05 42.61
N ASP A 380 -7.22 7.76 42.82
CA ASP A 380 -7.63 6.60 42.02
C ASP A 380 -6.66 6.06 40.93
N TYR A 381 -5.59 5.42 41.39
CA TYR A 381 -4.77 4.49 40.58
C TYR A 381 -4.54 3.11 41.20
N GLN A 382 -5.34 2.72 42.20
CA GLN A 382 -5.31 1.35 42.72
C GLN A 382 -5.58 0.31 41.61
N TYR A 383 -6.33 0.65 40.55
CA TYR A 383 -6.57 -0.26 39.42
C TYR A 383 -5.30 -0.69 38.65
N LEU A 384 -4.25 0.14 38.59
CA LEU A 384 -3.00 -0.24 37.89
C LEU A 384 -2.10 -1.14 38.75
N GLU A 385 -2.02 -0.90 40.06
CA GLU A 385 -1.35 -1.78 41.00
C GLU A 385 -2.12 -3.11 41.15
N VAL A 386 -3.44 -3.04 41.28
CA VAL A 386 -4.33 -4.20 41.30
C VAL A 386 -4.22 -4.99 40.00
N ASN A 387 -4.17 -4.38 38.81
CA ASN A 387 -3.98 -5.16 37.58
C ASN A 387 -2.59 -5.80 37.45
N GLN A 388 -1.53 -5.16 37.95
CA GLN A 388 -0.21 -5.80 38.02
C GLN A 388 -0.21 -6.96 39.01
N PHE A 389 -0.89 -6.80 40.14
CA PHE A 389 -1.08 -7.83 41.14
C PHE A 389 -1.94 -9.00 40.62
N LEU A 390 -3.08 -8.72 39.97
CA LEU A 390 -3.94 -9.71 39.32
C LEU A 390 -3.19 -10.54 38.26
N ARG A 391 -2.28 -9.91 37.49
CA ARG A 391 -1.41 -10.60 36.53
C ARG A 391 -0.38 -11.52 37.18
N ARG A 392 -0.03 -11.29 38.46
CA ARG A 392 0.84 -12.18 39.23
C ARG A 392 0.05 -13.28 39.94
N LEU A 393 -1.08 -12.92 40.54
CA LEU A 393 -1.91 -13.80 41.35
C LEU A 393 -2.64 -14.86 40.51
N HIS A 394 -3.08 -14.53 39.28
CA HIS A 394 -3.80 -15.48 38.43
C HIS A 394 -2.94 -16.72 38.06
N PRO A 395 -1.70 -16.56 37.55
CA PRO A 395 -0.81 -17.71 37.33
C PRO A 395 -0.51 -18.52 38.61
N GLU A 396 -0.43 -17.86 39.76
CA GLU A 396 -0.16 -18.51 41.05
C GLU A 396 -1.34 -19.40 41.48
N ILE A 397 -2.57 -18.89 41.42
CA ILE A 397 -3.78 -19.65 41.79
C ILE A 397 -4.01 -20.81 40.81
N VAL A 398 -3.80 -20.58 39.51
CA VAL A 398 -3.89 -21.66 38.50
C VAL A 398 -2.85 -22.74 38.77
N GLY A 399 -1.59 -22.36 39.00
CA GLY A 399 -0.52 -23.33 39.31
C GLY A 399 -0.68 -24.03 40.66
N GLN A 400 -1.32 -23.39 41.65
CA GLN A 400 -1.70 -24.05 42.90
C GLN A 400 -2.82 -25.05 42.66
N THR A 401 -3.85 -24.68 41.90
CA THR A 401 -4.99 -25.55 41.56
C THR A 401 -4.53 -26.80 40.82
N GLU A 402 -3.65 -26.66 39.83
CA GLU A 402 -3.03 -27.80 39.11
C GLU A 402 -2.29 -28.75 40.06
N ARG A 403 -1.46 -28.21 40.96
CA ARG A 403 -0.70 -29.00 41.94
C ARG A 403 -1.62 -29.75 42.90
N MET A 404 -2.62 -29.07 43.47
CA MET A 404 -3.56 -29.69 44.42
C MET A 404 -4.40 -30.79 43.75
N ILE A 405 -4.81 -30.60 42.49
CA ILE A 405 -5.51 -31.64 41.72
C ILE A 405 -4.58 -32.84 41.48
N ALA A 406 -3.31 -32.61 41.16
CA ALA A 406 -2.33 -33.68 40.98
C ALA A 406 -2.08 -34.47 42.28
N GLU A 407 -2.04 -33.80 43.43
CA GLU A 407 -1.86 -34.43 44.75
C GLU A 407 -3.01 -35.38 45.12
N VAL A 408 -4.24 -35.07 44.72
CA VAL A 408 -5.39 -35.97 44.88
C VAL A 408 -5.51 -37.04 43.77
N GLY A 409 -4.48 -37.16 42.93
CA GLY A 409 -4.35 -38.16 41.86
C GLY A 409 -5.09 -37.81 40.58
N GLY A 410 -5.58 -36.57 40.43
CA GLY A 410 -6.19 -36.08 39.19
C GLY A 410 -5.13 -35.69 38.16
N VAL A 411 -5.55 -35.57 36.89
CA VAL A 411 -4.71 -35.09 35.78
C VAL A 411 -5.28 -33.77 35.28
N VAL A 412 -4.44 -32.77 34.99
CA VAL A 412 -4.86 -31.48 34.42
C VAL A 412 -4.07 -31.19 33.16
N GLU A 413 -4.77 -30.84 32.09
CA GLU A 413 -4.19 -30.32 30.84
C GLU A 413 -4.61 -28.85 30.69
N ARG A 414 -3.64 -27.93 30.73
CA ARG A 414 -3.86 -26.47 30.59
C ARG A 414 -3.61 -26.02 29.16
N ASP A 415 -4.57 -25.27 28.60
CA ASP A 415 -4.39 -24.57 27.33
C ASP A 415 -3.48 -23.33 27.51
N PRO A 416 -2.35 -23.22 26.80
CA PRO A 416 -1.38 -22.15 27.01
C PRO A 416 -1.81 -20.77 26.47
N ALA A 417 -2.85 -20.71 25.64
CA ALA A 417 -3.37 -19.46 25.09
C ALA A 417 -4.54 -18.91 25.91
N THR A 418 -5.29 -19.78 26.59
CA THR A 418 -6.57 -19.43 27.22
C THR A 418 -6.63 -19.73 28.72
N ASP A 419 -5.65 -20.46 29.26
CA ASP A 419 -5.61 -20.95 30.64
C ASP A 419 -6.79 -21.83 31.05
N LEU A 420 -7.52 -22.38 30.07
CA LEU A 420 -8.58 -23.34 30.32
C LEU A 420 -7.98 -24.66 30.82
N LEU A 421 -8.49 -25.16 31.94
CA LEU A 421 -8.03 -26.41 32.55
C LEU A 421 -8.97 -27.54 32.15
N THR A 422 -8.45 -28.54 31.47
CA THR A 422 -9.15 -29.80 31.21
C THR A 422 -8.76 -30.79 32.30
N VAL A 423 -9.67 -31.04 33.24
CA VAL A 423 -9.44 -31.93 34.37
C VAL A 423 -9.88 -33.33 34.00
N ASN A 424 -8.99 -34.29 34.17
CA ASN A 424 -9.25 -35.72 34.01
C ASN A 424 -9.75 -36.14 32.61
N ARG A 425 -9.71 -35.22 31.63
CA ARG A 425 -10.39 -35.31 30.33
C ARG A 425 -11.92 -35.50 30.44
N GLU A 426 -12.49 -35.05 31.55
CA GLU A 426 -13.91 -35.27 31.88
C GLU A 426 -14.70 -33.96 31.94
N PHE A 427 -14.09 -32.89 32.44
CA PHE A 427 -14.73 -31.58 32.52
C PHE A 427 -13.69 -30.45 32.43
N THR A 428 -14.17 -29.28 32.04
CA THR A 428 -13.37 -28.08 31.83
C THR A 428 -13.63 -27.03 32.91
N VAL A 429 -12.56 -26.38 33.37
CA VAL A 429 -12.58 -25.39 34.44
C VAL A 429 -11.88 -24.12 33.98
N SER A 430 -12.54 -22.97 34.16
CA SER A 430 -11.94 -21.65 33.98
C SER A 430 -11.88 -20.90 35.31
N LEU A 431 -10.70 -20.38 35.67
CA LEU A 431 -10.52 -19.58 36.88
C LEU A 431 -10.55 -18.09 36.55
N VAL A 432 -11.44 -17.35 37.22
CA VAL A 432 -11.64 -15.91 37.03
C VAL A 432 -11.45 -15.16 38.34
N LEU A 433 -10.56 -14.18 38.37
CA LEU A 433 -10.38 -13.30 39.53
C LEU A 433 -11.41 -12.16 39.49
N ALA A 434 -12.22 -12.05 40.55
CA ALA A 434 -13.18 -10.97 40.73
C ALA A 434 -12.63 -9.95 41.73
N ARG A 435 -12.43 -8.71 41.29
CA ARG A 435 -11.97 -7.62 42.16
C ARG A 435 -13.07 -7.17 43.12
N CYS A 436 -12.71 -6.86 44.35
CA CYS A 436 -13.56 -6.15 45.29
C CYS A 436 -13.65 -4.67 44.90
N GLN A 437 -14.87 -4.17 44.79
CA GLN A 437 -15.19 -2.76 44.61
C GLN A 437 -15.93 -2.28 45.85
N GLN A 438 -15.33 -1.35 46.59
CA GLN A 438 -16.02 -0.64 47.67
C GLN A 438 -16.89 0.46 47.07
N LEU A 439 -18.16 0.49 47.45
CA LEU A 439 -19.11 1.54 47.08
C LEU A 439 -19.11 2.64 48.16
N ASP A 440 -19.55 3.84 47.80
CA ASP A 440 -19.57 5.01 48.70
C ASP A 440 -20.39 4.80 50.00
N ASN A 441 -21.26 3.78 50.02
CA ASN A 441 -22.07 3.38 51.17
C ASN A 441 -21.41 2.28 52.03
N GLY A 442 -20.14 1.96 51.81
CA GLY A 442 -19.36 0.96 52.54
C GLY A 442 -19.63 -0.50 52.14
N ARG A 443 -20.52 -0.76 51.17
CA ARG A 443 -20.80 -2.11 50.68
C ARG A 443 -19.74 -2.57 49.68
N ARG A 444 -19.47 -3.87 49.66
CA ARG A 444 -18.52 -4.47 48.71
C ARG A 444 -19.25 -5.18 47.57
N ARG A 445 -18.67 -5.07 46.37
CA ARG A 445 -19.21 -5.69 45.15
C ARG A 445 -18.12 -6.31 44.31
N TRP A 446 -18.40 -7.50 43.81
CA TRP A 446 -17.53 -8.24 42.90
C TRP A 446 -18.22 -8.43 41.57
N LYS A 447 -17.53 -8.14 40.48
CA LYS A 447 -18.05 -8.33 39.12
C LYS A 447 -17.35 -9.51 38.48
N VAL A 448 -18.06 -10.62 38.34
CA VAL A 448 -17.57 -11.82 37.66
C VAL A 448 -17.90 -11.71 36.18
N ARG A 449 -16.89 -11.87 35.32
CA ARG A 449 -17.06 -11.92 33.86
C ARG A 449 -16.77 -13.33 33.40
N PHE A 450 -17.74 -13.98 32.77
CA PHE A 450 -17.54 -15.31 32.23
C PHE A 450 -16.81 -15.22 30.90
N ASP A 451 -15.91 -16.17 30.65
CA ASP A 451 -15.35 -16.36 29.31
C ASP A 451 -16.33 -17.19 28.46
N THR A 452 -17.36 -16.51 27.96
CA THR A 452 -18.42 -17.14 27.17
C THR A 452 -17.93 -17.74 25.85
N SER A 453 -16.74 -17.34 25.37
CA SER A 453 -16.10 -17.93 24.19
C SER A 453 -15.44 -19.28 24.48
N LEU A 454 -14.87 -19.46 25.67
CA LEU A 454 -14.30 -20.75 26.10
C LEU A 454 -15.37 -21.74 26.54
N ALA A 455 -16.49 -21.22 27.05
CA ALA A 455 -17.67 -21.99 27.40
C ALA A 455 -17.39 -23.19 28.34
N PRO A 456 -16.63 -23.00 29.44
CA PRO A 456 -16.21 -24.06 30.35
C PRO A 456 -17.41 -24.72 31.04
N ASP A 457 -17.26 -25.97 31.50
CA ASP A 457 -18.29 -26.66 32.29
C ASP A 457 -18.49 -26.00 33.65
N ILE A 458 -17.39 -25.58 34.29
CA ILE A 458 -17.40 -24.87 35.58
C ILE A 458 -16.52 -23.62 35.51
N THR A 459 -17.07 -22.47 35.89
CA THR A 459 -16.30 -21.25 36.14
C THR A 459 -16.05 -21.11 37.64
N VAL A 460 -14.79 -21.09 38.04
CA VAL A 460 -14.38 -20.81 39.42
C VAL A 460 -14.14 -19.32 39.55
N ALA A 461 -15.07 -18.62 40.20
CA ALA A 461 -14.91 -17.21 40.51
C ALA A 461 -14.19 -17.05 41.85
N VAL A 462 -12.97 -16.51 41.82
CA VAL A 462 -12.19 -16.19 43.01
C VAL A 462 -12.49 -14.76 43.42
N ARG A 463 -13.19 -14.55 44.53
CA ARG A 463 -13.38 -13.20 45.07
C ARG A 463 -12.11 -12.78 45.79
N LEU A 464 -11.68 -11.55 45.58
CA LEU A 464 -10.58 -10.98 46.34
C LEU A 464 -11.07 -10.21 47.56
N ASP A 465 -10.22 -10.08 48.56
CA ASP A 465 -10.47 -9.24 49.74
C ASP A 465 -10.62 -7.74 49.38
N ASP A 466 -10.91 -6.92 50.38
CA ASP A 466 -11.07 -5.47 50.23
C ASP A 466 -9.79 -4.76 49.76
N GLY A 467 -8.63 -5.27 50.15
CA GLY A 467 -7.32 -4.83 49.64
C GLY A 467 -7.03 -5.28 48.21
N ASN A 468 -7.80 -6.22 47.64
CA ASN A 468 -7.49 -6.95 46.42
C ASN A 468 -6.09 -7.62 46.45
N GLN A 469 -5.67 -8.11 47.61
CA GLN A 469 -4.33 -8.68 47.88
C GLN A 469 -4.34 -10.18 48.15
N ALA A 470 -5.50 -10.78 48.43
CA ALA A 470 -5.65 -12.22 48.62
C ALA A 470 -7.01 -12.72 48.14
N ALA A 471 -7.11 -14.02 47.88
CA ALA A 471 -8.39 -14.69 47.68
C ALA A 471 -9.17 -14.70 49.00
N LEU A 472 -10.41 -14.19 48.95
CA LEU A 472 -11.35 -14.15 50.05
C LEU A 472 -12.13 -15.46 50.14
N ASP A 473 -12.76 -15.86 49.04
CA ASP A 473 -13.56 -17.07 48.91
C ASP A 473 -13.79 -17.43 47.43
N TYR A 474 -14.48 -18.54 47.19
CA TYR A 474 -14.65 -19.14 45.88
C TYR A 474 -16.12 -19.43 45.58
N TYR A 475 -16.52 -19.24 44.32
CA TYR A 475 -17.77 -19.74 43.79
C TYR A 475 -17.51 -20.69 42.64
N LEU A 476 -18.04 -21.91 42.70
CA LEU A 476 -17.96 -22.90 41.63
C LEU A 476 -19.26 -22.84 40.82
N LEU A 477 -19.24 -22.12 39.71
CA LEU A 477 -20.44 -21.74 38.95
C LEU A 477 -20.58 -22.66 37.72
N PRO A 478 -21.49 -23.65 37.72
CA PRO A 478 -21.69 -24.52 36.56
C PRO A 478 -22.35 -23.74 35.42
N ARG A 479 -21.90 -23.97 34.20
CA ARG A 479 -22.45 -23.30 33.03
C ARG A 479 -23.94 -23.57 32.81
N LEU A 480 -24.42 -24.75 33.23
CA LEU A 480 -25.83 -25.13 33.14
C LEU A 480 -26.74 -24.17 33.92
N ASP A 481 -26.27 -23.68 35.07
CA ASP A 481 -27.04 -22.81 35.95
C ASP A 481 -26.77 -21.33 35.67
N PHE A 482 -25.57 -21.01 35.17
CA PHE A 482 -25.10 -19.63 34.94
C PHE A 482 -24.77 -19.36 33.47
N GLY A 483 -25.81 -19.10 32.66
CA GLY A 483 -25.69 -18.81 31.22
C GLY A 483 -25.51 -17.32 30.84
N GLN A 484 -25.49 -16.41 31.81
CA GLN A 484 -25.32 -14.96 31.56
C GLN A 484 -23.84 -14.60 31.34
N PRO A 485 -23.51 -13.57 30.53
CA PRO A 485 -22.12 -13.19 30.26
C PRO A 485 -21.40 -12.57 31.47
N ARG A 486 -22.14 -12.17 32.50
CA ARG A 486 -21.60 -11.59 33.74
C ARG A 486 -22.61 -11.72 34.88
N ILE A 487 -22.10 -11.84 36.11
CA ILE A 487 -22.89 -11.71 37.33
C ILE A 487 -22.22 -10.72 38.29
N HIS A 488 -22.97 -10.31 39.32
CA HIS A 488 -22.45 -9.48 40.39
C HIS A 488 -22.69 -10.19 41.72
N LEU A 489 -21.63 -10.32 42.50
CA LEU A 489 -21.68 -10.82 43.87
C LEU A 489 -21.53 -9.65 44.83
N ALA A 490 -22.14 -9.78 46.00
CA ALA A 490 -22.10 -8.83 47.11
C ALA A 490 -21.70 -9.54 48.40
N ASP A 491 -21.65 -8.79 49.50
CA ASP A 491 -21.39 -9.33 50.84
C ASP A 491 -22.39 -10.42 51.26
N HIS A 492 -23.63 -10.31 50.80
CA HIS A 492 -24.68 -11.31 50.97
C HIS A 492 -25.41 -11.47 49.64
N ASN A 493 -25.50 -12.70 49.13
CA ASN A 493 -26.20 -13.00 47.88
C ASN A 493 -27.48 -13.79 48.13
N GLY A 494 -28.30 -13.91 47.09
CA GLY A 494 -29.44 -14.82 47.11
C GLY A 494 -28.97 -16.28 47.21
N ILE A 495 -29.87 -17.15 47.69
CA ILE A 495 -29.60 -18.57 47.90
C ILE A 495 -29.11 -19.27 46.62
N GLU A 496 -29.52 -18.78 45.46
CA GLU A 496 -29.10 -19.24 44.14
C GLU A 496 -27.59 -19.13 43.90
N PHE A 497 -26.89 -18.21 44.58
CA PHE A 497 -25.43 -18.10 44.53
C PHE A 497 -24.78 -18.79 45.73
N GLU A 498 -25.36 -18.67 46.93
CA GLU A 498 -24.79 -19.22 48.16
C GLU A 498 -24.70 -20.76 48.13
N CYS A 499 -25.56 -21.46 47.38
CA CYS A 499 -25.44 -22.90 47.15
C CYS A 499 -24.13 -23.33 46.44
N TYR A 500 -23.44 -22.38 45.80
CA TYR A 500 -22.19 -22.61 45.07
C TYR A 500 -20.99 -21.89 45.71
N HIS A 501 -21.17 -21.34 46.92
CA HIS A 501 -20.11 -20.68 47.69
C HIS A 501 -19.28 -21.69 48.46
N PHE A 502 -17.96 -21.50 48.47
CA PHE A 502 -17.00 -22.33 49.19
C PHE A 502 -15.87 -21.47 49.76
N ASP A 503 -15.47 -21.77 51.00
CA ASP A 503 -14.33 -21.13 51.66
C ASP A 503 -12.98 -21.58 51.06
N SER A 504 -12.96 -22.75 50.40
CA SER A 504 -11.77 -23.32 49.75
C SER A 504 -12.13 -24.04 48.45
N LEU A 505 -11.11 -24.37 47.66
CA LEU A 505 -11.26 -25.19 46.45
C LEU A 505 -11.26 -26.71 46.73
N ASP A 506 -11.36 -27.14 47.99
CA ASP A 506 -11.31 -28.58 48.33
C ASP A 506 -12.43 -29.38 47.68
N TYR A 507 -13.60 -28.77 47.47
CA TYR A 507 -14.70 -29.40 46.73
C TYR A 507 -14.31 -29.64 45.27
N LEU A 508 -13.68 -28.65 44.61
CA LEU A 508 -13.15 -28.79 43.25
C LEU A 508 -12.11 -29.92 43.17
N TYR A 509 -11.19 -29.96 44.12
CA TYR A 509 -10.16 -31.01 44.19
C TYR A 509 -10.81 -32.38 44.43
N GLY A 510 -11.83 -32.45 45.28
CA GLY A 510 -12.64 -33.65 45.50
C GLY A 510 -13.26 -34.20 44.22
N MET A 511 -13.80 -33.34 43.36
CA MET A 511 -14.34 -33.74 42.05
C MET A 511 -13.26 -34.32 41.12
N ALA A 512 -12.02 -33.88 41.26
CA ALA A 512 -10.91 -34.35 40.45
C ALA A 512 -10.23 -35.63 40.99
N ARG A 513 -10.55 -36.05 42.22
CA ARG A 513 -9.90 -37.16 42.93
C ARG A 513 -10.09 -38.49 42.20
N ARG A 514 -9.00 -39.24 42.02
CA ARG A 514 -9.06 -40.60 41.48
C ARG A 514 -8.98 -41.64 42.58
N ILE A 515 -10.01 -42.48 42.67
CA ILE A 515 -10.06 -43.61 43.62
C ILE A 515 -9.91 -44.90 42.83
N ARG A 516 -8.96 -45.75 43.23
CA ARG A 516 -8.86 -47.12 42.70
C ARG A 516 -10.04 -47.93 43.24
N ILE A 517 -11.00 -48.25 42.38
CA ILE A 517 -12.05 -49.22 42.71
C ILE A 517 -11.37 -50.61 42.70
N ARG A 518 -11.22 -51.24 43.86
CA ARG A 518 -10.90 -52.68 43.91
C ARG A 518 -12.08 -53.40 43.27
N ARG A 519 -11.89 -54.00 42.09
CA ARG A 519 -12.81 -55.01 41.58
C ARG A 519 -12.84 -56.13 42.62
N ALA A 520 -13.99 -56.32 43.28
CA ALA A 520 -14.26 -57.57 43.97
C ALA A 520 -14.15 -58.69 42.91
N ALA A 521 -13.28 -59.65 43.19
CA ALA A 521 -13.00 -60.79 42.32
C ALA A 521 -14.22 -61.71 42.20
#